data_AF-A0A9D5W7J8-F1
#
_entry.id   AF-A0A9D5W7J8-F1
#
_cell.length_a   1.000
_cell.length_b   1.000
_cell.length_c   1.000
_cell.angle_alpha   90.00
_cell.angle_beta   90.00
_cell.angle_gamma   90.00
#
_symmetry.space_group_name_H-M   'P 1'
#
loop_
_entity.id
_entity.type
_entity.pdbx_description
1 polymer ?
#
loop_
_entity_poly.entity_id
_entity_poly.type
_entity_poly.pdbx_seq_one_letter_code
_entity_poly.pdbx_strand_id
1 'polypeptide(L)'
;EPPHELLSSEIGLKTTRLARDAAGGTRTEDVPADLAASPCLDKDQLVLLAKTAMSLERFFKRPLDVEWAFTSEGELIVLQARPLSIKPKICTPGPDVAEATKDVPVLISGKGVPAMGGVSAGPVHIVVEGADLADFPYGAILVTHHSSPRFARIMPKCRGIITEMGSATGHMATIARELRVPTLVGVSDATRILREGQEITLDADHIVIYEGVVEALCRYELGKEDVFEESWEYRTLKRVLRHISPLTLLDPDADSFSPEKCKTFHDIARYVHQRAVDKLINLSEEHREIKESAPHRLVTKLPLGLTVIDVEGGLRRGAPGEIREEDVLCRPLRALLEGVNASGMWETCAVAVDMGSFMSSVTRTMTASQSHPTTLGRNLAVISEEYLNLHLRLGYHFTVVDAYLGESVNDNAVLFRFMGGVTDFTRRSRRAGLIAAILERYDFVVKITGDMVTGRAKKHPEADMLDKMYMLGGLIGYTRQLDARLGSDDDGRRHFEEFVQRINALREARQ
;
A
#
# COMPACT_ATOMS: atom_id res chain seq x y z
N GLU A 1 7.37 22.58 19.98
CA GLU A 1 6.78 22.32 21.31
C GLU A 1 5.84 23.47 21.64
N PRO A 2 4.60 23.25 22.09
CA PRO A 2 3.83 24.30 22.73
C PRO A 2 3.96 24.19 24.26
N PRO A 3 4.20 25.30 24.97
CA PRO A 3 4.28 25.33 26.43
C PRO A 3 2.86 25.23 26.98
N HIS A 4 2.61 24.32 27.92
CA HIS A 4 1.39 24.45 28.72
C HIS A 4 1.62 25.62 29.67
N GLU A 5 1.02 26.76 29.35
CA GLU A 5 0.92 27.85 30.30
C GLU A 5 0.11 27.37 31.50
N LEU A 6 0.63 27.60 32.71
CA LEU A 6 -0.07 27.25 33.94
C LEU A 6 -1.28 28.17 34.08
N LEU A 7 -2.48 27.64 33.82
CA LEU A 7 -3.72 28.43 33.81
C LEU A 7 -4.19 28.84 35.21
N SER A 8 -3.97 27.98 36.20
CA SER A 8 -4.37 28.22 37.60
C SER A 8 -3.52 27.41 38.57
N SER A 9 -3.30 27.93 39.78
CA SER A 9 -2.65 27.21 40.87
C SER A 9 -3.42 27.43 42.17
N GLU A 10 -3.84 26.35 42.81
CA GLU A 10 -4.48 26.36 44.12
C GLU A 10 -3.67 25.48 45.07
N ILE A 11 -3.06 26.09 46.08
CA ILE A 11 -2.19 25.38 47.02
C ILE A 11 -3.02 24.99 48.24
N GLY A 12 -3.40 23.72 48.30
CA GLY A 12 -4.06 23.16 49.48
C GLY A 12 -3.14 23.11 50.70
N LEU A 13 -3.71 23.33 51.88
CA LEU A 13 -3.01 23.14 53.15
C LEU A 13 -2.80 21.64 53.41
N LYS A 14 -1.54 21.23 53.51
CA LYS A 14 -1.15 19.83 53.71
C LYS A 14 -0.75 19.63 55.16
N THR A 15 -1.63 19.01 55.96
CA THR A 15 -1.40 18.83 57.41
C THR A 15 -0.59 17.58 57.74
N THR A 16 -0.67 16.53 56.92
CA THR A 16 0.01 15.24 57.15
C THR A 16 0.68 14.71 55.89
N ARG A 17 1.74 13.91 56.04
CA ARG A 17 2.45 13.20 54.95
C ARG A 17 2.79 11.76 55.35
N LEU A 18 2.97 10.90 54.35
CA LEU A 18 3.54 9.56 54.55
C LEU A 18 5.06 9.60 54.41
N ALA A 19 5.78 9.09 55.40
CA ALA A 19 7.23 8.96 55.42
C ALA A 19 7.66 7.50 55.56
N ARG A 20 8.85 7.17 55.07
CA ARG A 20 9.40 5.81 55.18
C ARG A 20 9.73 5.49 56.63
N ASP A 21 9.32 4.31 57.08
CA ASP A 21 9.70 3.79 58.39
C ASP A 21 11.07 3.09 58.31
N ALA A 22 11.91 3.28 59.34
CA ALA A 22 13.20 2.63 59.46
C ALA A 22 13.07 1.09 59.62
N ALA A 23 11.94 0.61 60.14
CA ALA A 23 11.63 -0.81 60.25
C ALA A 23 11.04 -1.43 58.94
N GLY A 24 10.87 -0.62 57.89
CA GLY A 24 10.15 -1.00 56.67
C GLY A 24 8.67 -0.60 56.71
N GLY A 25 8.12 -0.21 55.55
CA GLY A 25 6.76 0.33 55.44
C GLY A 25 6.69 1.86 55.53
N THR A 26 5.50 2.38 55.82
CA THR A 26 5.22 3.82 55.86
C THR A 26 4.56 4.22 57.18
N ARG A 27 4.94 5.38 57.71
CA ARG A 27 4.25 6.04 58.84
C ARG A 27 3.67 7.38 58.42
N THR A 28 2.58 7.79 59.04
CA THR A 28 2.04 9.14 58.88
C THR A 28 2.73 10.09 59.87
N GLU A 29 3.17 11.24 59.40
CA GLU A 29 3.75 12.30 60.23
C GLU A 29 3.20 13.67 59.82
N ASP A 30 3.24 14.63 60.75
CA ASP A 30 2.77 16.00 60.49
C ASP A 30 3.73 16.73 59.54
N VAL A 31 3.18 17.53 58.63
CA VAL A 31 3.98 18.34 57.71
C VAL A 31 4.49 19.58 58.46
N PRO A 32 5.80 19.89 58.39
CA PRO A 32 6.35 21.13 58.92
C PRO A 32 5.58 22.37 58.41
N ALA A 33 5.37 23.35 59.30
CA ALA A 33 4.50 24.51 59.02
C ALA A 33 4.94 25.33 57.80
N ASP A 34 6.25 25.37 57.53
CA ASP A 34 6.89 26.00 56.37
C ASP A 34 6.60 25.27 55.05
N LEU A 35 6.35 23.97 55.10
CA LEU A 35 6.05 23.14 53.92
C LEU A 35 4.54 22.96 53.70
N ALA A 36 3.72 23.09 54.74
CA ALA A 36 2.28 22.84 54.68
C ALA A 36 1.55 23.74 53.67
N ALA A 37 1.97 25.01 53.56
CA ALA A 37 1.43 26.01 52.64
C ALA A 37 2.24 26.18 51.35
N SER A 38 3.33 25.43 51.18
CA SER A 38 4.20 25.48 50.00
C SER A 38 3.71 24.52 48.91
N PRO A 39 3.97 24.81 47.62
CA PRO A 39 3.64 23.88 46.53
C PRO A 39 4.50 22.61 46.61
N CYS A 40 3.92 21.45 46.30
CA CYS A 40 4.65 20.17 46.32
C CYS A 40 5.55 19.96 45.11
N LEU A 41 5.32 20.74 44.04
CA LEU A 41 6.01 20.62 42.76
C LEU A 41 6.54 21.99 42.37
N ASP A 42 7.75 22.00 41.81
CA ASP A 42 8.25 23.17 41.12
C ASP A 42 7.68 23.27 39.68
N LYS A 43 8.01 24.37 39.01
CA LYS A 43 7.50 24.67 37.66
C LYS A 43 8.00 23.65 36.61
N ASP A 44 9.23 23.18 36.73
CA ASP A 44 9.84 22.27 35.76
C ASP A 44 9.27 20.86 35.90
N GLN A 45 9.06 20.41 37.15
CA GLN A 45 8.36 19.18 37.49
C GLN A 45 6.91 19.18 36.98
N LEU A 46 6.19 20.29 37.12
CA LEU A 46 4.84 20.44 36.58
C LEU A 46 4.82 20.30 35.05
N VAL A 47 5.75 20.95 34.35
CA VAL A 47 5.86 20.85 32.89
C VAL A 47 6.20 19.42 32.47
N LEU A 48 7.12 18.76 33.16
CA LEU A 48 7.51 17.38 32.88
C LEU A 48 6.33 16.41 33.08
N LEU A 49 5.57 16.58 34.17
CA LEU A 49 4.39 15.78 34.45
C LEU A 49 3.31 15.99 33.38
N ALA A 50 3.04 17.24 32.97
CA ALA A 50 2.09 17.54 31.91
C ALA A 50 2.49 16.92 30.57
N LYS A 51 3.77 17.03 30.17
CA LYS A 51 4.30 16.38 28.96
C LYS A 51 4.11 14.86 29.01
N THR A 52 4.37 14.26 30.17
CA THR A 52 4.22 12.81 30.38
C THR A 52 2.75 12.38 30.30
N ALA A 53 1.86 13.08 30.99
CA ALA A 53 0.41 12.81 30.98
C ALA A 53 -0.17 12.88 29.55
N MET A 54 0.20 13.92 28.79
CA MET A 54 -0.19 14.01 27.38
C MET A 54 0.36 12.87 26.54
N SER A 55 1.62 12.47 26.78
CA SER A 55 2.22 11.36 26.03
C SER A 55 1.48 10.04 26.30
N LEU A 56 1.08 9.81 27.55
CA LEU A 56 0.28 8.66 27.94
C LEU A 56 -1.11 8.70 27.27
N GLU A 57 -1.82 9.83 27.37
CA GLU A 57 -3.14 10.01 26.72
C GLU A 57 -3.06 9.79 25.20
N ARG A 58 -2.01 10.31 24.55
CA ARG A 58 -1.77 10.10 23.12
C ARG A 58 -1.48 8.64 22.75
N PHE A 59 -0.82 7.90 23.64
CA PHE A 59 -0.50 6.50 23.43
C PHE A 59 -1.75 5.63 23.60
N PHE A 60 -2.53 5.85 24.67
CA PHE A 60 -3.73 5.08 24.97
C PHE A 60 -4.99 5.56 24.23
N LYS A 61 -4.93 6.73 23.58
CA LYS A 61 -6.02 7.37 22.82
C LYS A 61 -7.30 7.54 23.64
N ARG A 62 -7.17 7.80 24.95
CA ARG A 62 -8.29 8.01 25.88
C ARG A 62 -7.82 8.75 27.14
N PRO A 63 -8.73 9.42 27.87
CA PRO A 63 -8.42 10.02 29.16
C PRO A 63 -7.94 8.98 30.18
N LEU A 64 -6.94 9.34 31.00
CA LEU A 64 -6.31 8.43 31.97
C LEU A 64 -6.33 9.00 33.39
N ASP A 65 -6.52 8.10 34.34
CA ASP A 65 -6.19 8.26 35.75
C ASP A 65 -4.74 7.75 35.95
N VAL A 66 -3.85 8.63 36.41
CA VAL A 66 -2.41 8.37 36.47
C VAL A 66 -1.89 8.64 37.86
N GLU A 67 -1.29 7.61 38.47
CA GLU A 67 -0.54 7.71 39.71
C GLU A 67 0.95 7.85 39.40
N TRP A 68 1.62 8.79 40.06
CA TRP A 68 3.00 9.15 39.79
C TRP A 68 3.75 9.53 41.07
N ALA A 69 5.07 9.49 41.01
CA ALA A 69 5.96 9.94 42.08
C ALA A 69 7.22 10.58 41.49
N PHE A 70 7.82 11.51 42.23
CA PHE A 70 9.19 11.99 41.97
C PHE A 70 10.16 11.32 42.94
N THR A 71 11.33 10.92 42.43
CA THR A 71 12.43 10.45 43.28
C THR A 71 13.13 11.63 43.97
N SER A 72 14.02 11.34 44.94
CA SER A 72 14.88 12.34 45.56
C SER A 72 15.81 13.04 44.56
N GLU A 73 16.12 12.37 43.45
CA GLU A 73 16.95 12.86 42.36
C GLU A 73 16.15 13.69 41.33
N GLY A 74 14.83 13.82 41.51
CA GLY A 74 13.95 14.59 40.62
C GLY A 74 13.45 13.81 39.40
N GLU A 75 13.60 12.48 39.38
CA GLU A 75 13.11 11.65 38.29
C GLU A 75 11.61 11.35 38.44
N LEU A 76 10.83 11.52 37.37
CA LEU A 76 9.41 11.21 37.35
C LEU A 76 9.19 9.71 37.08
N ILE A 77 8.50 9.03 37.99
CA ILE A 77 8.09 7.62 37.85
C ILE A 77 6.56 7.54 37.77
N VAL A 78 6.06 6.92 36.72
CA VAL A 78 4.63 6.56 36.59
C VAL A 78 4.42 5.22 37.30
N LEU A 79 3.58 5.21 38.33
CA LEU A 79 3.30 4.04 39.17
C LEU A 79 2.14 3.22 38.60
N GLN A 80 1.08 3.90 38.18
CA GLN A 80 -0.11 3.29 37.60
C GLN A 80 -0.72 4.23 36.55
N ALA A 81 -1.23 3.67 35.47
CA ALA A 81 -2.06 4.38 34.51
C ALA A 81 -3.24 3.49 34.12
N ARG A 82 -4.46 4.00 34.29
CA ARG A 82 -5.69 3.28 33.93
C ARG A 82 -6.67 4.24 33.24
N PRO A 83 -7.61 3.75 32.42
CA PRO A 83 -8.65 4.59 31.84
C PRO A 83 -9.40 5.37 32.92
N LEU A 84 -9.57 6.67 32.69
CA LEU A 84 -10.31 7.53 33.61
C LEU A 84 -11.81 7.24 33.45
N SER A 85 -12.40 6.52 34.39
CA SER A 85 -13.86 6.34 34.44
C SER A 85 -14.54 7.57 35.03
N ILE A 86 -14.62 8.67 34.26
CA ILE A 86 -15.58 9.73 34.57
C ILE A 86 -16.92 9.21 34.09
N LYS A 87 -17.80 8.76 35.00
CA LYS A 87 -19.20 8.55 34.64
C LYS A 87 -19.79 9.92 34.27
N PRO A 88 -20.12 10.21 33.00
CA PRO A 88 -20.83 11.44 32.71
C PRO A 88 -22.15 11.40 33.49
N LYS A 89 -22.51 12.52 34.13
CA LYS A 89 -23.77 12.66 34.89
C LYS A 89 -25.01 12.63 33.98
N ILE A 90 -24.88 12.25 32.72
CA ILE A 90 -25.87 12.49 31.68
C ILE A 90 -26.00 11.26 30.79
N CYS A 91 -27.07 10.49 31.00
CA CYS A 91 -27.72 9.69 29.96
C CYS A 91 -28.58 10.63 29.10
N THR A 92 -27.95 11.44 28.26
CA THR A 92 -28.62 12.02 27.10
C THR A 92 -28.15 11.24 25.88
N PRO A 93 -28.99 11.06 24.86
CA PRO A 93 -28.49 10.76 23.52
C PRO A 93 -27.34 11.75 23.24
N GLY A 94 -26.30 11.30 22.53
CA GLY A 94 -25.23 12.21 22.10
C GLY A 94 -25.83 13.48 21.48
N PRO A 95 -25.11 14.63 21.50
CA PRO A 95 -25.59 15.81 20.80
C PRO A 95 -26.03 15.39 19.39
N ASP A 96 -27.21 15.83 18.96
CA ASP A 96 -27.66 15.56 17.59
C ASP A 96 -26.56 16.09 16.67
N VAL A 97 -25.88 15.19 15.96
CA VAL A 97 -24.76 15.55 15.07
C VAL A 97 -25.25 16.63 14.10
N ALA A 98 -26.52 16.57 13.69
CA ALA A 98 -27.14 17.56 12.83
C ALA A 98 -27.30 18.95 13.49
N GLU A 99 -27.50 19.02 14.82
CA GLU A 99 -27.59 20.28 15.55
C GLU A 99 -26.18 20.86 15.85
N ALA A 100 -25.23 20.00 16.19
CA ALA A 100 -23.84 20.40 16.48
C ALA A 100 -23.07 20.88 15.24
N THR A 101 -23.51 20.47 14.03
CA THR A 101 -22.84 20.77 12.76
C THR A 101 -23.64 21.69 11.84
N LYS A 102 -24.82 22.15 12.28
CA LYS A 102 -25.79 22.91 11.48
C LYS A 102 -25.20 24.13 10.77
N ASP A 103 -24.32 24.86 11.46
CA ASP A 103 -23.74 26.12 11.00
C ASP A 103 -22.28 25.96 10.52
N VAL A 104 -21.78 24.73 10.41
CA VAL A 104 -20.39 24.47 10.03
C VAL A 104 -20.30 24.17 8.52
N PRO A 105 -19.44 24.88 7.76
CA PRO A 105 -19.24 24.60 6.35
C PRO A 105 -18.71 23.17 6.13
N VAL A 106 -19.35 22.45 5.20
CA VAL A 106 -18.93 21.10 4.79
C VAL A 106 -18.01 21.22 3.58
N LEU A 107 -16.77 20.73 3.70
CA LEU A 107 -15.79 20.71 2.60
C LEU A 107 -16.02 19.51 1.68
N ILE A 108 -16.24 18.33 2.27
CA ILE A 108 -16.45 17.07 1.56
C ILE A 108 -17.48 16.23 2.33
N SER A 109 -18.44 15.62 1.63
CA SER A 109 -19.43 14.72 2.24
C SER A 109 -19.74 13.54 1.31
N GLY A 110 -19.90 12.35 1.88
CA GLY A 110 -20.33 11.14 1.17
C GLY A 110 -19.31 10.59 0.16
N LYS A 111 -18.06 11.06 0.20
CA LYS A 111 -16.98 10.58 -0.67
C LYS A 111 -16.01 9.71 0.11
N GLY A 112 -15.69 8.55 -0.46
CA GLY A 112 -14.77 7.58 0.13
C GLY A 112 -15.45 6.58 1.06
N VAL A 113 -14.63 5.73 1.67
CA VAL A 113 -15.04 4.62 2.53
C VAL A 113 -14.27 4.73 3.85
N PRO A 114 -14.94 4.56 5.01
CA PRO A 114 -14.25 4.51 6.28
C PRO A 114 -13.39 3.25 6.40
N ALA A 115 -12.08 3.45 6.57
CA ALA A 115 -11.17 2.39 6.97
C ALA A 115 -11.18 2.21 8.49
N MET A 116 -11.16 3.31 9.24
CA MET A 116 -11.27 3.36 10.69
C MET A 116 -12.18 4.53 11.06
N GLY A 117 -13.21 4.25 11.86
CA GLY A 117 -14.17 5.25 12.32
C GLY A 117 -13.58 6.21 13.35
N GLY A 118 -14.42 7.12 13.83
CA GLY A 118 -14.10 8.14 14.82
C GLY A 118 -13.98 9.55 14.24
N VAL A 119 -13.86 10.52 15.15
CA VAL A 119 -13.79 11.94 14.82
C VAL A 119 -12.46 12.54 15.29
N SER A 120 -11.80 13.32 14.43
CA SER A 120 -10.59 14.05 14.80
C SER A 120 -10.49 15.41 14.12
N ALA A 121 -9.79 16.34 14.76
CA ALA A 121 -9.56 17.68 14.22
C ALA A 121 -8.08 18.05 14.28
N GLY A 122 -7.62 18.77 13.25
CA GLY A 122 -6.25 19.30 13.16
C GLY A 122 -5.91 19.89 11.80
N PRO A 123 -4.68 20.42 11.65
CA PRO A 123 -4.24 21.03 10.41
C PRO A 123 -3.99 19.95 9.34
N VAL A 124 -4.42 20.23 8.11
CA VAL A 124 -4.14 19.40 6.94
C VAL A 124 -2.64 19.46 6.61
N HIS A 125 -2.05 18.29 6.36
CA HIS A 125 -0.70 18.17 5.81
C HIS A 125 -0.72 17.24 4.60
N ILE A 126 -0.47 17.81 3.41
CA ILE A 126 -0.53 17.11 2.14
C ILE A 126 0.83 16.50 1.83
N VAL A 127 0.87 15.18 1.74
CA VAL A 127 2.10 14.43 1.45
C VAL A 127 2.05 13.90 0.03
N VAL A 128 2.95 14.41 -0.81
CA VAL A 128 3.20 13.93 -2.17
C VAL A 128 4.16 12.74 -2.17
N GLU A 129 4.13 11.95 -3.24
CA GLU A 129 5.00 10.80 -3.38
C GLU A 129 6.48 11.21 -3.40
N GLY A 130 7.31 10.45 -2.68
CA GLY A 130 8.74 10.74 -2.56
C GLY A 130 9.12 11.80 -1.53
N ALA A 131 8.15 12.51 -0.91
CA ALA A 131 8.42 13.49 0.14
C ALA A 131 9.18 12.90 1.33
N ASP A 132 10.02 13.72 1.97
CA ASP A 132 10.60 13.37 3.25
C ASP A 132 9.51 13.43 4.34
N LEU A 133 9.49 12.39 5.18
CA LEU A 133 8.50 12.21 6.24
C LEU A 133 9.08 12.50 7.63
N ALA A 134 10.37 12.85 7.72
CA ALA A 134 11.04 13.12 9.00
C ALA A 134 10.34 14.24 9.78
N ASP A 135 10.00 15.33 9.08
CA ASP A 135 9.48 16.58 9.66
C ASP A 135 7.94 16.64 9.71
N PHE A 136 7.25 15.51 9.56
CA PHE A 136 5.79 15.50 9.61
C PHE A 136 5.24 16.09 10.92
N PRO A 137 4.36 17.10 10.85
CA PRO A 137 3.87 17.83 12.02
C PRO A 137 3.01 16.96 12.94
N TYR A 138 3.23 17.11 14.24
CA TYR A 138 2.49 16.32 15.23
C TYR A 138 1.04 16.82 15.34
N GLY A 139 0.09 15.89 15.26
CA GLY A 139 -1.34 16.18 15.38
C GLY A 139 -2.02 16.61 14.07
N ALA A 140 -1.32 16.57 12.95
CA ALA A 140 -1.88 16.90 11.64
C ALA A 140 -2.76 15.78 11.07
N ILE A 141 -3.62 16.13 10.12
CA ILE A 141 -4.40 15.21 9.30
C ILE A 141 -3.62 14.97 8.00
N LEU A 142 -3.18 13.73 7.79
CA LEU A 142 -2.45 13.32 6.60
C LEU A 142 -3.41 13.26 5.41
N VAL A 143 -3.12 14.03 4.36
CA VAL A 143 -3.84 13.99 3.08
C VAL A 143 -2.87 13.55 1.99
N THR A 144 -3.24 12.57 1.16
CA THR A 144 -2.33 12.07 0.11
C THR A 144 -3.07 11.41 -1.04
N HIS A 145 -2.44 11.37 -2.21
CA HIS A 145 -3.02 10.76 -3.41
C HIS A 145 -3.11 9.23 -3.30
N HIS A 146 -2.05 8.57 -2.80
CA HIS A 146 -1.96 7.11 -2.75
C HIS A 146 -1.66 6.60 -1.34
N SER A 147 -2.23 5.45 -0.98
CA SER A 147 -1.83 4.74 0.23
C SER A 147 -0.41 4.19 0.11
N SER A 148 0.47 4.47 1.08
CA SER A 148 1.84 3.96 1.11
C SER A 148 2.19 3.30 2.44
N PRO A 149 2.87 2.12 2.46
CA PRO A 149 3.39 1.52 3.70
C PRO A 149 4.37 2.43 4.45
N ARG A 150 5.03 3.37 3.75
CA ARG A 150 5.99 4.32 4.36
C ARG A 150 5.34 5.20 5.42
N PHE A 151 4.03 5.45 5.31
CA PHE A 151 3.30 6.29 6.27
C PHE A 151 3.18 5.66 7.66
N ALA A 152 3.41 4.34 7.80
CA ALA A 152 3.44 3.68 9.11
C ALA A 152 4.38 4.39 10.11
N ARG A 153 5.46 5.01 9.62
CA ARG A 153 6.42 5.77 10.45
C ARG A 153 5.83 7.06 11.06
N ILE A 154 4.86 7.67 10.38
CA ILE A 154 4.26 8.95 10.79
C ILE A 154 2.84 8.81 11.35
N MET A 155 2.15 7.69 11.09
CA MET A 155 0.80 7.44 11.61
C MET A 155 0.64 7.67 13.13
N PRO A 156 1.61 7.33 14.00
CA PRO A 156 1.50 7.65 15.44
C PRO A 156 1.43 9.16 15.74
N LYS A 157 1.91 10.01 14.82
CA LYS A 157 1.84 11.47 14.88
C LYS A 157 0.54 12.03 14.27
N CYS A 158 -0.15 11.27 13.42
CA CYS A 158 -1.37 11.71 12.75
C CYS A 158 -2.57 11.73 13.71
N ARG A 159 -3.46 12.72 13.53
CA ARG A 159 -4.81 12.71 14.14
C ARG A 159 -5.86 12.10 13.22
N GLY A 160 -5.64 12.13 11.91
CA GLY A 160 -6.53 11.56 10.91
C GLY A 160 -5.79 11.28 9.61
N ILE A 161 -6.38 10.46 8.74
CA ILE A 161 -5.82 10.11 7.43
C ILE A 161 -6.92 10.19 6.37
N ILE A 162 -6.63 10.85 5.26
CA ILE A 162 -7.49 10.98 4.09
C ILE A 162 -6.67 10.59 2.86
N THR A 163 -7.13 9.60 2.09
CA THR A 163 -6.48 9.23 0.82
C THR A 163 -7.43 9.24 -0.36
N GLU A 164 -6.96 9.73 -1.51
CA GLU A 164 -7.76 9.77 -2.74
C GLU A 164 -7.86 8.39 -3.39
N MET A 165 -6.76 7.64 -3.40
CA MET A 165 -6.71 6.24 -3.82
C MET A 165 -6.37 5.35 -2.64
N GLY A 166 -7.00 4.18 -2.60
CA GLY A 166 -6.82 3.21 -1.53
C GLY A 166 -8.07 2.38 -1.33
N SER A 167 -7.96 1.42 -0.43
CA SER A 167 -9.06 0.51 -0.12
C SER A 167 -9.10 0.30 1.38
N ALA A 168 -10.31 0.18 1.94
CA ALA A 168 -10.51 -0.06 3.36
C ALA A 168 -9.88 -1.40 3.79
N THR A 169 -9.60 -2.33 2.88
CA THR A 169 -8.91 -3.60 3.18
C THR A 169 -7.41 -3.56 2.85
N GLY A 170 -6.87 -2.41 2.43
CA GLY A 170 -5.45 -2.25 2.11
C GLY A 170 -4.55 -2.29 3.34
N HIS A 171 -3.26 -2.57 3.13
CA HIS A 171 -2.26 -2.66 4.21
C HIS A 171 -2.22 -1.41 5.10
N MET A 172 -2.28 -0.21 4.50
CA MET A 172 -2.35 1.06 5.23
C MET A 172 -3.61 1.15 6.12
N ALA A 173 -4.76 0.73 5.61
CA ALA A 173 -6.01 0.72 6.37
C ALA A 173 -5.95 -0.23 7.57
N THR A 174 -5.28 -1.37 7.44
CA THR A 174 -5.01 -2.28 8.57
C THR A 174 -4.18 -1.60 9.67
N ILE A 175 -3.09 -0.92 9.29
CA ILE A 175 -2.24 -0.21 10.27
C ILE A 175 -3.00 0.95 10.91
N ALA A 176 -3.80 1.70 10.14
CA ALA A 176 -4.63 2.76 10.67
C ALA A 176 -5.65 2.26 11.72
N ARG A 177 -6.25 1.08 11.49
CA ARG A 177 -7.11 0.43 12.50
C ARG A 177 -6.34 0.00 13.74
N GLU A 178 -5.16 -0.58 13.56
CA GLU A 178 -4.30 -1.01 14.67
C GLU A 178 -3.90 0.17 15.56
N LEU A 179 -3.61 1.33 14.96
CA LEU A 179 -3.25 2.57 15.65
C LEU A 179 -4.45 3.44 16.04
N ARG A 180 -5.68 3.01 15.70
CA ARG A 180 -6.94 3.75 15.89
C ARG A 180 -6.88 5.21 15.43
N VAL A 181 -6.38 5.41 14.22
CA VAL A 181 -6.38 6.73 13.59
C VAL A 181 -7.60 6.81 12.67
N PRO A 182 -8.56 7.73 12.90
CA PRO A 182 -9.69 7.95 11.99
C PRO A 182 -9.22 8.10 10.55
N THR A 183 -9.77 7.28 9.65
CA THR A 183 -9.24 7.15 8.29
C THR A 183 -10.35 6.99 7.26
N LEU A 184 -10.38 7.89 6.28
CA LEU A 184 -11.16 7.78 5.05
C LEU A 184 -10.25 7.46 3.86
N VAL A 185 -10.64 6.50 3.04
CA VAL A 185 -9.92 6.12 1.81
C VAL A 185 -10.84 6.22 0.60
N GLY A 186 -10.29 6.53 -0.58
CA GLY A 186 -11.11 6.71 -1.78
C GLY A 186 -11.83 8.06 -1.84
N VAL A 187 -11.34 9.07 -1.13
CA VAL A 187 -11.93 10.41 -1.11
C VAL A 187 -11.43 11.19 -2.33
N SER A 188 -12.12 11.07 -3.45
CA SER A 188 -11.72 11.74 -4.70
C SER A 188 -11.64 13.27 -4.55
N ASP A 189 -10.61 13.87 -5.16
CA ASP A 189 -10.27 15.30 -5.13
C ASP A 189 -9.85 15.88 -3.76
N ALA A 190 -9.61 15.05 -2.74
CA ALA A 190 -9.19 15.54 -1.42
C ALA A 190 -7.94 16.42 -1.46
N THR A 191 -6.93 16.10 -2.28
CA THR A 191 -5.69 16.89 -2.38
C THR A 191 -5.89 18.23 -3.09
N ARG A 192 -6.97 18.37 -3.86
CA ARG A 192 -7.33 19.58 -4.58
C ARG A 192 -8.26 20.50 -3.78
N ILE A 193 -9.17 19.92 -2.99
CA ILE A 193 -10.15 20.65 -2.18
C ILE A 193 -9.51 21.17 -0.89
N LEU A 194 -8.71 20.34 -0.22
CA LEU A 194 -8.08 20.67 1.04
C LEU A 194 -6.77 21.43 0.81
N ARG A 195 -6.46 22.39 1.68
CA ARG A 195 -5.25 23.22 1.58
C ARG A 195 -4.27 22.90 2.71
N GLU A 196 -2.98 22.99 2.40
CA GLU A 196 -1.90 22.85 3.39
C GLU A 196 -2.12 23.80 4.59
N GLY A 197 -2.04 23.25 5.81
CA GLY A 197 -2.24 23.98 7.06
C GLY A 197 -3.68 24.35 7.39
N GLN A 198 -4.67 23.99 6.56
CA GLN A 198 -6.08 24.27 6.83
C GLN A 198 -6.57 23.43 8.01
N GLU A 199 -7.17 24.07 9.01
CA GLU A 199 -7.82 23.37 10.12
C GLU A 199 -9.13 22.74 9.64
N ILE A 200 -9.29 21.43 9.87
CA ILE A 200 -10.49 20.67 9.51
C ILE A 200 -10.90 19.73 10.63
N THR A 201 -12.16 19.31 10.61
CA THR A 201 -12.67 18.20 11.41
C THR A 201 -13.05 17.05 10.49
N LEU A 202 -12.38 15.92 10.64
CA LEU A 202 -12.66 14.65 9.96
C LEU A 202 -13.63 13.83 10.81
N ASP A 203 -14.85 13.65 10.31
CA ASP A 203 -15.82 12.70 10.83
C ASP A 203 -15.84 11.46 9.92
N ALA A 204 -15.07 10.44 10.30
CA ALA A 204 -14.99 9.22 9.53
C ALA A 204 -16.24 8.33 9.69
N ASP A 205 -17.01 8.48 10.78
CA ASP A 205 -18.22 7.69 11.01
C ASP A 205 -19.34 8.10 10.05
N HIS A 206 -19.50 9.41 9.83
CA HIS A 206 -20.52 9.94 8.92
C HIS A 206 -19.99 10.29 7.53
N ILE A 207 -18.69 10.10 7.28
CA ILE A 207 -18.03 10.37 5.99
C ILE A 207 -18.18 11.86 5.62
N VAL A 208 -17.86 12.74 6.58
CA VAL A 208 -17.94 14.20 6.40
C VAL A 208 -16.64 14.86 6.85
N ILE A 209 -16.18 15.84 6.07
CA ILE A 209 -15.05 16.70 6.42
C ILE A 209 -15.58 18.12 6.54
N TYR A 210 -15.52 18.67 7.75
CA TYR A 210 -15.96 20.02 8.07
C TYR A 210 -14.79 21.01 8.07
N GLU A 211 -15.08 22.26 7.75
CA GLU A 211 -14.13 23.36 7.90
C GLU A 211 -13.99 23.77 9.37
N GLY A 212 -12.75 23.94 9.83
CA GLY A 212 -12.46 24.32 11.22
C GLY A 212 -12.61 23.18 12.23
N VAL A 213 -12.51 23.53 13.51
CA VAL A 213 -12.56 22.60 14.64
C VAL A 213 -13.97 22.56 15.22
N VAL A 214 -14.67 21.43 15.10
CA VAL A 214 -16.01 21.23 15.67
C VAL A 214 -15.88 20.57 17.04
N GLU A 215 -15.76 21.41 18.09
CA GLU A 215 -15.52 20.94 19.46
C GLU A 215 -16.55 19.95 19.98
N ALA A 216 -17.82 20.10 19.59
CA ALA A 216 -18.91 19.24 20.04
C ALA A 216 -18.70 17.78 19.59
N LEU A 217 -18.26 17.57 18.34
CA LEU A 217 -17.96 16.22 17.83
C LEU A 217 -16.70 15.64 18.48
N CYS A 218 -15.65 16.46 18.66
CA CYS A 218 -14.44 16.02 19.36
C CYS A 218 -14.73 15.61 20.81
N ARG A 219 -15.60 16.35 21.52
CA ARG A 219 -16.04 16.02 22.88
C ARG A 219 -16.87 14.74 22.93
N TYR A 220 -17.75 14.53 21.95
CA TYR A 220 -18.55 13.31 21.85
C TYR A 220 -17.66 12.07 21.65
N GLU A 221 -16.67 12.15 20.76
CA GLU A 221 -15.74 11.04 20.52
C GLU A 221 -14.92 10.69 21.77
N LEU A 222 -14.53 11.68 22.57
CA LEU A 222 -13.86 11.45 23.86
C LEU A 222 -14.77 10.77 24.91
N GLY A 223 -16.09 10.94 24.78
CA GLY A 223 -17.10 10.37 25.67
C GLY A 223 -17.64 9.01 25.21
N LYS A 224 -17.32 8.56 23.99
CA LYS A 224 -17.59 7.19 23.55
C LYS A 224 -16.75 6.25 24.42
N GLU A 225 -17.40 5.58 25.36
CA GLU A 225 -16.80 4.41 25.97
C GLU A 225 -16.63 3.35 24.87
N ASP A 226 -15.41 3.16 24.38
CA ASP A 226 -15.02 1.95 23.64
C ASP A 226 -15.00 0.77 24.63
N VAL A 227 -16.17 0.34 25.11
CA VAL A 227 -16.38 -0.89 25.89
C VAL A 227 -16.06 -2.13 25.04
N PHE A 228 -15.91 -1.96 23.72
CA PHE A 228 -15.72 -3.08 22.80
C PHE A 228 -14.49 -3.91 23.12
N GLU A 229 -13.37 -3.32 23.55
CA GLU A 229 -12.15 -4.10 23.82
C GLU A 229 -12.13 -4.86 25.14
N GLU A 230 -12.96 -4.42 26.08
CA GLU A 230 -13.18 -5.13 27.34
C GLU A 230 -14.28 -6.18 27.23
N SER A 231 -15.02 -6.19 26.10
CA SER A 231 -16.00 -7.21 25.80
C SER A 231 -15.33 -8.59 25.70
N TRP A 232 -16.05 -9.62 26.13
CA TRP A 232 -15.54 -10.98 26.06
C TRP A 232 -15.39 -11.41 24.59
N GLU A 233 -16.25 -10.88 23.71
CA GLU A 233 -16.26 -11.11 22.27
C GLU A 233 -14.96 -10.61 21.65
N TYR A 234 -14.57 -9.35 21.89
CA TYR A 234 -13.34 -8.80 21.33
C TYR A 234 -12.10 -9.52 21.84
N ARG A 235 -12.02 -9.80 23.16
CA ARG A 235 -10.90 -10.59 23.71
C ARG A 235 -10.82 -11.99 23.12
N THR A 236 -11.95 -12.58 22.75
CA THR A 236 -12.01 -13.90 22.12
C THR A 236 -11.59 -13.81 20.64
N LEU A 237 -12.19 -12.90 19.88
CA LEU A 237 -11.84 -12.66 18.47
C LEU A 237 -10.37 -12.25 18.31
N LYS A 238 -9.83 -11.41 19.19
CA LYS A 238 -8.41 -11.03 19.20
C LYS A 238 -7.49 -12.22 19.47
N ARG A 239 -7.90 -13.16 20.34
CA ARG A 239 -7.16 -14.41 20.56
C ARG A 239 -7.19 -15.31 19.33
N VAL A 240 -8.35 -15.47 18.70
CA VAL A 240 -8.55 -16.25 17.47
C VAL A 240 -7.76 -15.65 16.30
N LEU A 241 -7.76 -14.32 16.17
CA LEU A 241 -7.10 -13.60 15.08
C LEU A 241 -5.58 -13.90 15.01
N ARG A 242 -4.94 -14.17 16.16
CA ARG A 242 -3.52 -14.58 16.22
C ARG A 242 -3.22 -15.90 15.50
N HIS A 243 -4.23 -16.75 15.32
CA HIS A 243 -4.13 -18.01 14.57
C HIS A 243 -4.62 -17.86 13.12
N ILE A 244 -5.18 -16.71 12.74
CA ILE A 244 -5.70 -16.48 11.39
C ILE A 244 -4.77 -15.58 10.60
N SER A 245 -4.54 -14.35 11.05
CA SER A 245 -3.98 -13.27 10.22
C SER A 245 -2.45 -13.25 10.07
N PRO A 246 -1.63 -13.59 11.08
CA PRO A 246 -0.18 -13.45 10.96
C PRO A 246 0.37 -14.34 9.84
N LEU A 247 1.17 -13.76 8.95
CA LEU A 247 1.89 -14.51 7.91
C LEU A 247 3.30 -14.80 8.42
N THR A 248 3.59 -16.07 8.69
CA THR A 248 4.90 -16.54 9.15
C THR A 248 5.64 -17.32 8.06
N LEU A 249 4.92 -17.82 7.06
CA LEU A 249 5.46 -18.54 5.92
C LEU A 249 5.80 -17.57 4.77
N LEU A 250 7.01 -16.99 4.83
CA LEU A 250 7.38 -15.86 3.96
C LEU A 250 8.09 -16.27 2.68
N ASP A 251 9.02 -17.23 2.75
CA ASP A 251 9.94 -17.59 1.67
C ASP A 251 9.53 -18.91 1.01
N PRO A 252 9.06 -18.91 -0.25
CA PRO A 252 8.70 -20.11 -1.01
C PRO A 252 9.83 -21.10 -1.25
N ASP A 253 11.06 -20.59 -1.34
CA ASP A 253 12.24 -21.37 -1.76
C ASP A 253 12.98 -21.97 -0.56
N ALA A 254 12.58 -21.60 0.66
CA ALA A 254 13.17 -22.11 1.90
C ALA A 254 12.62 -23.51 2.26
N ASP A 255 13.47 -24.36 2.85
CA ASP A 255 13.06 -25.68 3.37
C ASP A 255 11.93 -25.61 4.41
N SER A 256 11.74 -24.45 5.04
CA SER A 256 10.64 -24.18 5.95
C SER A 256 9.28 -23.97 5.27
N PHE A 257 9.21 -23.89 3.94
CA PHE A 257 7.97 -23.70 3.18
C PHE A 257 7.21 -25.03 3.01
N SER A 258 6.71 -25.54 4.14
CA SER A 258 6.03 -26.84 4.20
C SER A 258 4.68 -26.77 4.94
N PRO A 259 3.76 -27.71 4.70
CA PRO A 259 2.48 -27.76 5.40
C PRO A 259 2.64 -27.83 6.92
N GLU A 260 3.64 -28.56 7.40
CA GLU A 260 3.90 -28.78 8.83
C GLU A 260 4.40 -27.52 9.54
N LYS A 261 4.87 -26.53 8.77
CA LYS A 261 5.34 -25.24 9.29
C LYS A 261 4.29 -24.13 9.21
N CYS A 262 3.10 -24.41 8.67
CA CYS A 262 1.98 -23.47 8.67
C CYS A 262 1.46 -23.31 10.11
N LYS A 263 1.54 -22.09 10.66
CA LYS A 263 1.11 -21.80 12.04
C LYS A 263 -0.25 -21.11 12.09
N THR A 264 -0.65 -20.50 10.97
CA THR A 264 -1.88 -19.73 10.85
C THR A 264 -2.68 -20.12 9.61
N PHE A 265 -3.95 -19.73 9.56
CA PHE A 265 -4.77 -19.91 8.35
C PHE A 265 -4.20 -19.12 7.15
N HIS A 266 -3.57 -17.96 7.39
CA HIS A 266 -2.91 -17.20 6.32
C HIS A 266 -1.70 -17.94 5.76
N ASP A 267 -0.93 -18.66 6.60
CA ASP A 267 0.17 -19.52 6.13
C ASP A 267 -0.35 -20.64 5.22
N ILE A 268 -1.48 -21.26 5.59
CA ILE A 268 -2.13 -22.31 4.78
C ILE A 268 -2.54 -21.74 3.42
N ALA A 269 -3.21 -20.58 3.41
CA ALA A 269 -3.61 -19.93 2.16
C ALA A 269 -2.41 -19.59 1.27
N ARG A 270 -1.33 -19.06 1.87
CA ARG A 270 -0.07 -18.75 1.16
C ARG A 270 0.59 -20.01 0.59
N TYR A 271 0.64 -21.09 1.36
CA TYR A 271 1.19 -22.37 0.96
C TYR A 271 0.41 -22.99 -0.21
N VAL A 272 -0.91 -23.09 -0.08
CA VAL A 272 -1.80 -23.63 -1.12
C VAL A 272 -1.67 -22.81 -2.40
N HIS A 273 -1.67 -21.48 -2.29
CA HIS A 273 -1.49 -20.60 -3.44
C HIS A 273 -0.15 -20.87 -4.15
N GLN A 274 0.96 -20.94 -3.41
CA GLN A 274 2.27 -21.23 -4.00
C GLN A 274 2.31 -22.61 -4.68
N ARG A 275 1.76 -23.65 -4.04
CA ARG A 275 1.70 -25.00 -4.65
C ARG A 275 0.79 -25.07 -5.87
N ALA A 276 -0.30 -24.30 -5.90
CA ALA A 276 -1.13 -24.17 -7.08
C ALA A 276 -0.35 -23.51 -8.23
N VAL A 277 0.42 -22.46 -7.95
CA VAL A 277 1.30 -21.82 -8.93
C VAL A 277 2.37 -22.79 -9.44
N ASP A 278 3.09 -23.48 -8.54
CA ASP A 278 4.11 -24.47 -8.92
C ASP A 278 3.49 -25.57 -9.80
N LYS A 279 2.28 -26.04 -9.46
CA LYS A 279 1.59 -27.09 -10.22
C LYS A 279 1.15 -26.60 -11.60
N LEU A 280 0.68 -25.36 -11.72
CA LEU A 280 0.35 -24.75 -13.02
C LEU A 280 1.60 -24.65 -13.91
N ILE A 281 2.74 -24.27 -13.35
CA ILE A 281 4.03 -24.24 -14.06
C ILE A 281 4.39 -25.65 -14.54
N ASN A 282 4.37 -26.66 -13.65
CA ASN A 282 4.72 -28.03 -14.02
C ASN A 282 3.75 -28.65 -15.04
N LEU A 283 2.45 -28.35 -14.95
CA LEU A 283 1.46 -28.80 -15.93
C LEU A 283 1.73 -28.24 -17.33
N SER A 284 2.28 -27.02 -17.41
CA SER A 284 2.71 -26.45 -18.70
C SER A 284 3.92 -27.18 -19.30
N GLU A 285 4.78 -27.77 -18.46
CA GLU A 285 6.01 -28.44 -18.87
C GLU A 285 5.80 -29.93 -19.25
N GLU A 286 4.90 -30.66 -18.59
CA GLU A 286 4.80 -32.13 -18.70
C GLU A 286 3.77 -32.66 -19.73
N HIS A 287 2.80 -31.85 -20.18
CA HIS A 287 1.73 -32.18 -21.15
C HIS A 287 1.33 -33.67 -21.34
N ARG A 288 0.23 -34.10 -20.69
CA ARG A 288 -0.74 -35.02 -21.29
C ARG A 288 -2.11 -34.94 -20.59
N GLU A 289 -3.12 -34.64 -21.40
CA GLU A 289 -4.56 -34.88 -21.20
C GLU A 289 -5.36 -33.95 -20.26
N ILE A 290 -5.68 -32.75 -20.75
CA ILE A 290 -7.01 -32.15 -20.55
C ILE A 290 -7.59 -31.88 -21.94
N LYS A 291 -8.56 -32.71 -22.36
CA LYS A 291 -9.12 -32.71 -23.72
C LYS A 291 -9.97 -31.46 -24.06
N GLU A 292 -10.25 -30.60 -23.08
CA GLU A 292 -11.02 -29.36 -23.27
C GLU A 292 -10.16 -28.09 -23.33
N SER A 293 -8.87 -28.16 -22.95
CA SER A 293 -7.92 -27.04 -22.95
C SER A 293 -6.74 -27.31 -23.89
N ALA A 294 -7.02 -27.80 -25.09
CA ALA A 294 -5.98 -28.06 -26.07
C ALA A 294 -5.24 -26.75 -26.43
N PRO A 295 -3.90 -26.76 -26.54
CA PRO A 295 -3.16 -25.57 -26.93
C PRO A 295 -3.50 -25.18 -28.38
N HIS A 296 -3.94 -23.94 -28.56
CA HIS A 296 -4.28 -23.36 -29.85
C HIS A 296 -3.17 -22.43 -30.34
N ARG A 297 -2.91 -22.40 -31.64
CA ARG A 297 -1.93 -21.46 -32.21
C ARG A 297 -2.66 -20.18 -32.59
N LEU A 298 -2.30 -19.06 -31.96
CA LEU A 298 -2.88 -17.75 -32.29
C LEU A 298 -2.16 -17.16 -33.50
N VAL A 299 -2.91 -16.93 -34.57
CA VAL A 299 -2.48 -16.22 -35.76
C VAL A 299 -2.74 -14.73 -35.52
N THR A 300 -1.67 -14.02 -35.18
CA THR A 300 -1.66 -12.58 -34.99
C THR A 300 -1.14 -11.87 -36.24
N LYS A 301 -1.50 -10.60 -36.42
CA LYS A 301 -0.98 -9.77 -37.54
C LYS A 301 0.54 -9.66 -37.51
N LEU A 302 1.12 -9.73 -36.32
CA LEU A 302 2.56 -9.76 -36.08
C LEU A 302 3.00 -11.19 -35.80
N PRO A 303 4.22 -11.63 -36.19
CA PRO A 303 4.66 -13.01 -36.01
C PRO A 303 5.10 -13.29 -34.56
N LEU A 304 4.15 -13.23 -33.62
CA LEU A 304 4.38 -13.52 -32.20
C LEU A 304 4.56 -15.01 -31.95
N GLY A 305 4.00 -15.90 -32.79
CA GLY A 305 4.10 -17.35 -32.59
C GLY A 305 3.51 -17.80 -31.25
N LEU A 306 2.41 -17.17 -30.82
CA LEU A 306 1.80 -17.37 -29.51
C LEU A 306 0.96 -18.65 -29.50
N THR A 307 1.22 -19.51 -28.53
CA THR A 307 0.35 -20.64 -28.18
C THR A 307 -0.58 -20.20 -27.06
N VAL A 308 -1.88 -20.46 -27.18
CA VAL A 308 -2.91 -20.07 -26.20
C VAL A 308 -3.53 -21.31 -25.59
N ILE A 309 -3.61 -21.36 -24.27
CA ILE A 309 -4.32 -22.37 -23.49
C ILE A 309 -5.49 -21.67 -22.82
N ASP A 310 -6.71 -22.05 -23.20
CA ASP A 310 -7.93 -21.56 -22.56
C ASP A 310 -8.32 -22.46 -21.39
N VAL A 311 -8.38 -21.86 -20.21
CA VAL A 311 -8.77 -22.52 -18.96
C VAL A 311 -10.26 -22.33 -18.72
N GLU A 312 -10.83 -21.18 -19.10
CA GLU A 312 -12.23 -20.85 -18.85
C GLU A 312 -12.70 -19.64 -19.68
N GLY A 313 -13.47 -19.89 -20.74
CA GLY A 313 -14.20 -18.84 -21.46
C GLY A 313 -13.36 -17.76 -22.15
N GLY A 314 -12.04 -17.95 -22.24
CA GLY A 314 -11.13 -17.00 -22.87
C GLY A 314 -11.20 -16.98 -24.39
N LEU A 315 -11.77 -18.02 -25.01
CA LEU A 315 -11.93 -18.18 -26.45
C LEU A 315 -13.39 -18.44 -26.86
N ARG A 316 -13.75 -18.03 -28.08
CA ARG A 316 -15.03 -18.39 -28.70
C ARG A 316 -15.10 -19.91 -28.92
N ARG A 317 -16.16 -20.58 -28.44
CA ARG A 317 -16.35 -22.04 -28.57
C ARG A 317 -16.35 -22.50 -30.04
N GLY A 318 -15.53 -23.51 -30.37
CA GLY A 318 -15.61 -24.25 -31.63
C GLY A 318 -14.45 -24.10 -32.62
N ALA A 319 -13.28 -23.58 -32.23
CA ALA A 319 -12.14 -23.41 -33.14
C ALA A 319 -11.05 -24.50 -32.95
N PRO A 320 -11.14 -25.68 -33.61
CA PRO A 320 -10.01 -26.60 -33.64
C PRO A 320 -8.88 -26.04 -34.51
N GLY A 321 -7.67 -25.90 -33.95
CA GLY A 321 -6.46 -25.52 -34.69
C GLY A 321 -6.03 -24.05 -34.52
N GLU A 322 -5.79 -23.37 -35.64
CA GLU A 322 -5.34 -21.97 -35.68
C GLU A 322 -6.48 -21.01 -35.32
N ILE A 323 -6.25 -20.17 -34.32
CA ILE A 323 -7.21 -19.20 -33.79
C ILE A 323 -6.80 -17.81 -34.25
N ARG A 324 -7.76 -16.94 -34.55
CA ARG A 324 -7.51 -15.55 -34.94
C ARG A 324 -7.69 -14.61 -33.75
N GLU A 325 -7.13 -13.40 -33.85
CA GLU A 325 -7.31 -12.35 -32.84
C GLU A 325 -8.80 -12.06 -32.53
N GLU A 326 -9.69 -12.20 -33.51
CA GLU A 326 -11.15 -11.98 -33.40
C GLU A 326 -11.91 -13.03 -32.57
N ASP A 327 -11.25 -14.15 -32.25
CA ASP A 327 -11.80 -15.25 -31.46
C ASP A 327 -11.40 -15.17 -29.98
N VAL A 328 -10.51 -14.23 -29.63
CA VAL A 328 -10.06 -14.00 -28.25
C VAL A 328 -11.09 -13.16 -27.49
N LEU A 329 -11.71 -13.76 -26.48
CA LEU A 329 -12.67 -13.11 -25.58
C LEU A 329 -11.99 -12.59 -24.31
N CYS A 330 -10.84 -13.16 -23.93
CA CYS A 330 -10.01 -12.71 -22.81
C CYS A 330 -9.74 -11.20 -22.88
N ARG A 331 -10.35 -10.43 -21.97
CA ARG A 331 -10.27 -8.95 -21.98
C ARG A 331 -8.84 -8.44 -21.82
N PRO A 332 -8.02 -8.95 -20.88
CA PRO A 332 -6.63 -8.50 -20.73
C PRO A 332 -5.77 -8.82 -21.97
N LEU A 333 -5.93 -10.01 -22.57
CA LEU A 333 -5.15 -10.39 -23.75
C LEU A 333 -5.52 -9.54 -24.97
N ARG A 334 -6.81 -9.29 -25.18
CA ARG A 334 -7.29 -8.45 -26.28
C ARG A 334 -6.73 -7.03 -26.18
N ALA A 335 -6.82 -6.41 -25.00
CA ALA A 335 -6.26 -5.07 -24.76
C ALA A 335 -4.75 -5.03 -25.03
N LEU A 336 -4.01 -6.05 -24.60
CA LEU A 336 -2.58 -6.16 -24.86
C LEU A 336 -2.28 -6.30 -26.36
N LEU A 337 -2.96 -7.21 -27.07
CA LEU A 337 -2.77 -7.43 -28.52
C LEU A 337 -3.12 -6.18 -29.34
N GLU A 338 -4.19 -5.47 -28.98
CA GLU A 338 -4.54 -4.18 -29.56
C GLU A 338 -3.38 -3.18 -29.41
N GLY A 339 -2.78 -3.09 -28.21
CA GLY A 339 -1.64 -2.22 -27.94
C GLY A 339 -0.40 -2.57 -28.76
N VAL A 340 -0.09 -3.87 -28.89
CA VAL A 340 1.02 -4.34 -29.73
C VAL A 340 0.78 -3.94 -31.20
N ASN A 341 -0.43 -4.18 -31.71
CA ASN A 341 -0.80 -3.89 -33.10
C ASN A 341 -0.84 -2.39 -33.42
N ALA A 342 -1.43 -1.59 -32.53
CA ALA A 342 -1.62 -0.16 -32.72
C ALA A 342 -0.32 0.63 -32.63
N SER A 343 0.67 0.11 -31.90
CA SER A 343 1.96 0.78 -31.73
C SER A 343 2.62 1.17 -33.05
N GLY A 344 2.50 0.32 -34.08
CA GLY A 344 3.30 0.45 -35.31
C GLY A 344 4.81 0.45 -35.03
N MET A 345 5.23 -0.02 -33.84
CA MET A 345 6.62 -0.04 -33.36
C MET A 345 7.30 -1.39 -33.66
N TRP A 346 6.60 -2.30 -34.34
CA TRP A 346 7.14 -3.58 -34.80
C TRP A 346 7.90 -3.41 -36.11
N GLU A 347 9.14 -2.94 -36.03
CA GLU A 347 10.05 -2.95 -37.18
C GLU A 347 10.59 -4.38 -37.40
N THR A 348 10.36 -4.93 -38.60
CA THR A 348 10.79 -6.30 -39.00
C THR A 348 12.25 -6.39 -39.44
N CYS A 349 12.96 -5.27 -39.58
CA CYS A 349 14.35 -5.26 -40.03
C CYS A 349 15.32 -5.75 -38.94
N ALA A 350 16.24 -6.64 -39.32
CA ALA A 350 17.37 -7.04 -38.49
C ALA A 350 18.31 -5.83 -38.33
N VAL A 351 18.45 -5.33 -37.10
CA VAL A 351 19.45 -4.30 -36.80
C VAL A 351 20.83 -4.96 -36.85
N ALA A 352 21.73 -4.42 -37.67
CA ALA A 352 23.10 -4.91 -37.78
C ALA A 352 23.80 -4.80 -36.41
N VAL A 353 24.07 -5.93 -35.78
CA VAL A 353 24.85 -5.98 -34.54
C VAL A 353 26.33 -5.82 -34.93
N ASP A 354 26.99 -4.84 -34.33
CA ASP A 354 28.44 -4.63 -34.47
C ASP A 354 29.20 -5.89 -34.01
N MET A 355 29.98 -6.47 -34.94
CA MET A 355 30.73 -7.71 -34.76
C MET A 355 31.69 -7.65 -33.56
N GLY A 356 32.18 -6.46 -33.21
CA GLY A 356 33.04 -6.25 -32.05
C GLY A 356 32.34 -6.47 -30.71
N SER A 357 31.11 -5.97 -30.55
CA SER A 357 30.29 -6.18 -29.35
C SER A 357 29.82 -7.64 -29.25
N PHE A 358 29.51 -8.27 -30.40
CA PHE A 358 29.07 -9.66 -30.47
C PHE A 358 30.13 -10.65 -29.96
N MET A 359 31.40 -10.49 -30.38
CA MET A 359 32.48 -11.39 -29.95
C MET A 359 32.79 -11.29 -28.45
N SER A 360 32.62 -10.11 -27.85
CA SER A 360 32.81 -9.90 -26.41
C SER A 360 31.71 -10.52 -25.53
N SER A 361 30.49 -10.63 -26.06
CA SER A 361 29.34 -11.26 -25.39
C SER A 361 29.40 -12.78 -25.51
N VAL A 362 29.76 -13.31 -26.69
CA VAL A 362 29.86 -14.77 -26.92
C VAL A 362 30.93 -15.41 -26.04
N THR A 363 32.09 -14.79 -25.88
CA THR A 363 33.18 -15.32 -25.05
C THR A 363 32.85 -15.37 -23.56
N ARG A 364 31.96 -14.50 -23.06
CA ARG A 364 31.53 -14.50 -21.64
C ARG A 364 30.38 -15.46 -21.36
N THR A 365 29.53 -15.74 -22.35
CA THR A 365 28.41 -16.69 -22.23
C THR A 365 28.85 -18.15 -22.39
N MET A 366 29.94 -18.42 -23.14
CA MET A 366 30.43 -19.79 -23.37
C MET A 366 30.96 -20.48 -22.10
N THR A 367 31.34 -19.75 -21.06
CA THR A 367 31.71 -20.33 -19.75
C THR A 367 30.52 -20.76 -18.89
N ALA A 368 29.29 -20.37 -19.24
CA ALA A 368 28.08 -20.67 -18.48
C ALA A 368 27.16 -21.72 -19.13
N SER A 369 27.50 -22.22 -20.32
CA SER A 369 26.61 -23.07 -21.12
C SER A 369 27.13 -24.49 -21.28
N GLN A 370 26.93 -25.33 -20.26
CA GLN A 370 26.75 -26.78 -20.45
C GLN A 370 25.30 -27.14 -20.10
N SER A 371 24.39 -26.85 -21.04
CA SER A 371 23.05 -27.45 -21.09
C SER A 371 22.52 -27.34 -22.53
N HIS A 372 21.92 -28.43 -23.00
CA HIS A 372 21.73 -28.79 -24.41
C HIS A 372 20.96 -27.77 -25.28
N PRO A 373 21.25 -27.70 -26.61
CA PRO A 373 20.71 -26.69 -27.53
C PRO A 373 19.44 -27.12 -28.31
N THR A 374 18.45 -27.79 -27.70
CA THR A 374 17.25 -28.31 -28.41
C THR A 374 15.88 -27.87 -27.86
N THR A 375 15.80 -27.05 -26.81
CA THR A 375 14.54 -26.50 -26.26
C THR A 375 14.50 -24.97 -26.40
N LEU A 376 14.35 -24.47 -27.63
CA LEU A 376 14.01 -23.06 -27.87
C LEU A 376 12.56 -22.82 -27.41
N GLY A 377 12.39 -22.22 -26.22
CA GLY A 377 11.10 -21.99 -25.56
C GLY A 377 10.08 -21.25 -26.44
N ARG A 378 8.84 -21.72 -26.42
CA ARG A 378 7.69 -21.20 -27.19
C ARG A 378 7.03 -20.01 -26.46
N ASN A 379 6.42 -19.10 -27.21
CA ASN A 379 5.58 -18.05 -26.64
C ASN A 379 4.24 -18.67 -26.22
N LEU A 380 3.82 -18.44 -24.98
CA LEU A 380 2.67 -19.10 -24.35
C LEU A 380 1.79 -18.08 -23.64
N ALA A 381 0.47 -18.21 -23.77
CA ALA A 381 -0.52 -17.51 -22.98
C ALA A 381 -1.50 -18.52 -22.38
N VAL A 382 -1.72 -18.43 -21.08
CA VAL A 382 -2.80 -19.12 -20.37
C VAL A 382 -3.87 -18.07 -20.07
N ILE A 383 -5.10 -18.31 -20.51
CA ILE A 383 -6.17 -17.31 -20.45
C ILE A 383 -7.47 -17.84 -19.85
N SER A 384 -8.24 -16.93 -19.27
CA SER A 384 -9.68 -17.04 -19.07
C SER A 384 -10.35 -15.76 -19.61
N GLU A 385 -11.66 -15.59 -19.41
CA GLU A 385 -12.36 -14.34 -19.72
C GLU A 385 -11.72 -13.11 -19.03
N GLU A 386 -11.29 -13.28 -17.78
CA GLU A 386 -10.80 -12.21 -16.88
C GLU A 386 -9.30 -12.29 -16.58
N TYR A 387 -8.66 -13.43 -16.87
CA TYR A 387 -7.28 -13.72 -16.49
C TYR A 387 -6.36 -13.89 -17.70
N LEU A 388 -5.13 -13.42 -17.56
CA LEU A 388 -4.05 -13.63 -18.52
C LEU A 388 -2.75 -13.91 -17.79
N ASN A 389 -2.12 -15.03 -18.12
CA ASN A 389 -0.72 -15.29 -17.82
C ASN A 389 0.04 -15.49 -19.14
N LEU A 390 0.91 -14.54 -19.47
CA LEU A 390 1.57 -14.43 -20.75
C LEU A 390 3.08 -14.52 -20.57
N HIS A 391 3.70 -15.43 -21.32
CA HIS A 391 5.13 -15.61 -21.41
C HIS A 391 5.58 -15.35 -22.86
N LEU A 392 6.29 -14.25 -23.07
CA LEU A 392 6.86 -13.87 -24.36
C LEU A 392 8.38 -13.94 -24.31
N ARG A 393 8.96 -14.65 -25.27
CA ARG A 393 10.36 -14.67 -25.62
C ARG A 393 10.54 -14.13 -27.03
N LEU A 394 10.89 -12.85 -27.11
CA LEU A 394 11.14 -12.14 -28.37
C LEU A 394 12.65 -11.94 -28.54
N GLY A 395 13.30 -12.88 -29.23
CA GLY A 395 14.76 -12.90 -29.32
C GLY A 395 15.41 -13.16 -27.95
N TYR A 396 16.13 -12.16 -27.43
CA TYR A 396 16.82 -12.23 -26.14
C TYR A 396 16.06 -11.51 -25.01
N HIS A 397 14.87 -10.97 -25.29
CA HIS A 397 14.01 -10.35 -24.28
C HIS A 397 12.96 -11.35 -23.80
N PHE A 398 12.82 -11.43 -22.49
CA PHE A 398 11.83 -12.20 -21.78
C PHE A 398 10.85 -11.25 -21.13
N THR A 399 9.58 -11.37 -21.48
CA THR A 399 8.49 -10.61 -20.87
C THR A 399 7.48 -11.58 -20.27
N VAL A 400 7.11 -11.32 -19.02
CA VAL A 400 6.02 -12.01 -18.34
C VAL A 400 4.96 -10.98 -17.99
N VAL A 401 3.71 -11.24 -18.36
CA VAL A 401 2.56 -10.41 -17.97
C VAL A 401 1.55 -11.32 -17.29
N ASP A 402 1.18 -10.99 -16.06
CA ASP A 402 0.20 -11.72 -15.27
C ASP A 402 -0.88 -10.73 -14.81
N ALA A 403 -2.12 -10.93 -15.24
CA ALA A 403 -3.20 -9.98 -15.07
C ALA A 403 -4.51 -10.68 -14.72
N TYR A 404 -5.21 -10.15 -13.72
CA TYR A 404 -6.58 -10.53 -13.37
C TYR A 404 -7.43 -9.25 -13.33
N LEU A 405 -8.43 -9.15 -14.21
CA LEU A 405 -9.28 -7.99 -14.39
C LEU A 405 -10.76 -8.40 -14.31
N GLY A 406 -11.40 -8.08 -13.18
CA GLY A 406 -12.82 -8.31 -12.93
C GLY A 406 -13.55 -7.05 -12.44
N GLU A 407 -14.81 -7.23 -12.06
CA GLU A 407 -15.70 -6.13 -11.61
C GLU A 407 -15.25 -5.52 -10.27
N SER A 408 -14.68 -6.35 -9.40
CA SER A 408 -14.20 -5.93 -8.08
C SER A 408 -12.84 -5.26 -8.21
N VAL A 409 -12.81 -3.95 -7.95
CA VAL A 409 -11.57 -3.14 -7.92
C VAL A 409 -10.51 -3.79 -7.04
N ASN A 410 -10.88 -4.42 -5.92
CA ASN A 410 -9.91 -4.98 -4.97
C ASN A 410 -9.12 -6.17 -5.51
N ASP A 411 -9.71 -6.92 -6.45
CA ASP A 411 -9.12 -8.15 -6.99
C ASP A 411 -8.26 -7.84 -8.22
N ASN A 412 -8.48 -6.70 -8.86
CA ASN A 412 -7.76 -6.27 -10.05
C ASN A 412 -6.26 -6.09 -9.77
N ALA A 413 -5.45 -6.83 -10.55
CA ALA A 413 -4.00 -6.80 -10.45
C ALA A 413 -3.34 -7.03 -11.81
N VAL A 414 -2.24 -6.30 -12.05
CA VAL A 414 -1.35 -6.50 -13.20
C VAL A 414 0.09 -6.55 -12.68
N LEU A 415 0.79 -7.62 -13.03
CA LEU A 415 2.21 -7.82 -12.81
C LEU A 415 2.91 -7.88 -14.16
N PHE A 416 3.87 -6.99 -14.36
CA PHE A 416 4.73 -6.96 -15.53
C PHE A 416 6.16 -7.23 -15.12
N ARG A 417 6.82 -8.17 -15.80
CA ARG A 417 8.25 -8.44 -15.63
C ARG A 417 8.95 -8.44 -16.97
N PHE A 418 10.07 -7.74 -17.05
CA PHE A 418 10.90 -7.66 -18.23
C PHE A 418 12.36 -7.92 -17.88
N MET A 419 13.06 -8.74 -18.68
CA MET A 419 14.48 -9.04 -18.54
C MET A 419 15.09 -9.39 -19.92
N GLY A 420 16.41 -9.22 -20.08
CA GLY A 420 17.17 -9.80 -21.20
C GLY A 420 17.81 -8.78 -22.14
N GLY A 421 18.29 -9.18 -23.31
CA GLY A 421 18.99 -8.30 -24.28
C GLY A 421 20.44 -8.72 -24.58
N VAL A 422 20.98 -8.28 -25.71
CA VAL A 422 22.28 -8.76 -26.28
C VAL A 422 23.44 -7.79 -26.01
N THR A 423 23.14 -6.57 -25.59
CA THR A 423 24.11 -5.49 -25.44
C THR A 423 24.82 -5.51 -24.08
N ASP A 424 25.83 -4.65 -23.96
CA ASP A 424 26.55 -4.44 -22.71
C ASP A 424 25.62 -4.05 -21.56
N PHE A 425 26.09 -4.31 -20.33
CA PHE A 425 25.31 -4.12 -19.11
C PHE A 425 24.81 -2.67 -18.95
N THR A 426 25.59 -1.67 -19.37
CA THR A 426 25.24 -0.25 -19.27
C THR A 426 23.99 0.08 -20.08
N ARG A 427 23.92 -0.40 -21.33
CA ARG A 427 22.73 -0.19 -22.19
C ARG A 427 21.51 -0.93 -21.66
N ARG A 428 21.69 -2.15 -21.14
CA ARG A 428 20.60 -2.92 -20.52
C ARG A 428 20.06 -2.23 -19.27
N SER A 429 20.91 -1.65 -18.44
CA SER A 429 20.51 -0.85 -17.28
C SER A 429 19.78 0.44 -17.69
N ARG A 430 20.23 1.13 -18.74
CA ARG A 430 19.54 2.33 -19.26
C ARG A 430 18.14 1.99 -19.77
N ARG A 431 17.98 0.91 -20.53
CA ARG A 431 16.66 0.43 -20.95
C ARG A 431 15.80 0.06 -19.75
N ALA A 432 16.36 -0.62 -18.75
CA ALA A 432 15.62 -0.95 -17.53
C ALA A 432 15.12 0.33 -16.82
N GLY A 433 15.93 1.39 -16.77
CA GLY A 433 15.53 2.71 -16.29
C GLY A 433 14.42 3.34 -17.12
N LEU A 434 14.49 3.28 -18.45
CA LEU A 434 13.43 3.79 -19.32
C LEU A 434 12.10 3.05 -19.11
N ILE A 435 12.14 1.71 -19.08
CA ILE A 435 10.96 0.88 -18.85
C ILE A 435 10.35 1.21 -17.48
N ALA A 436 11.18 1.38 -16.45
CA ALA A 436 10.72 1.76 -15.13
C ALA A 436 10.02 3.13 -15.13
N ALA A 437 10.61 4.15 -15.76
CA ALA A 437 10.00 5.46 -15.88
C ALA A 437 8.65 5.43 -16.60
N ILE A 438 8.54 4.62 -17.67
CA ILE A 438 7.27 4.42 -18.40
C ILE A 438 6.24 3.76 -17.48
N LEU A 439 6.59 2.70 -16.78
CA LEU A 439 5.70 2.00 -15.87
C LEU A 439 5.22 2.92 -14.72
N GLU A 440 6.11 3.68 -14.11
CA GLU A 440 5.79 4.65 -13.05
C GLU A 440 4.82 5.73 -13.53
N ARG A 441 4.97 6.21 -14.79
CA ARG A 441 4.05 7.19 -15.38
C ARG A 441 2.61 6.67 -15.51
N TYR A 442 2.44 5.35 -15.59
CA TYR A 442 1.14 4.68 -15.67
C TYR A 442 0.80 3.96 -14.35
N ASP A 443 1.16 4.55 -13.21
CA ASP A 443 0.78 4.12 -11.85
C ASP A 443 1.25 2.71 -11.45
N PHE A 444 2.29 2.16 -12.07
CA PHE A 444 2.90 0.92 -11.59
C PHE A 444 3.89 1.22 -10.46
N VAL A 445 3.83 0.43 -9.39
CA VAL A 445 4.92 0.35 -8.41
C VAL A 445 6.04 -0.50 -9.01
N VAL A 446 7.19 0.13 -9.27
CA VAL A 446 8.31 -0.52 -9.97
C VAL A 446 9.44 -0.90 -9.01
N LYS A 447 10.06 -2.05 -9.29
CA LYS A 447 11.32 -2.48 -8.68
C LYS A 447 12.30 -2.88 -9.79
N ILE A 448 13.50 -2.32 -9.75
CA ILE A 448 14.61 -2.69 -10.63
C ILE A 448 15.61 -3.53 -9.83
N THR A 449 15.99 -4.69 -10.37
CA THR A 449 17.06 -5.55 -9.83
C THR A 449 18.01 -5.90 -10.97
N GLY A 450 19.15 -5.21 -11.08
CA GLY A 450 20.07 -5.39 -12.21
C GLY A 450 19.45 -4.86 -13.51
N ASP A 451 19.25 -5.74 -14.51
CA ASP A 451 18.57 -5.43 -15.77
C ASP A 451 17.10 -5.89 -15.80
N MET A 452 16.62 -6.48 -14.71
CA MET A 452 15.24 -6.92 -14.55
C MET A 452 14.38 -5.78 -14.01
N VAL A 453 13.27 -5.52 -14.70
CA VAL A 453 12.24 -4.57 -14.26
C VAL A 453 10.99 -5.34 -13.88
N THR A 454 10.46 -5.08 -12.68
CA THR A 454 9.17 -5.61 -12.22
C THR A 454 8.25 -4.46 -11.90
N GLY A 455 7.14 -4.32 -12.62
CA GLY A 455 6.06 -3.37 -12.34
C GLY A 455 4.84 -4.08 -11.76
N ARG A 456 4.19 -3.46 -10.77
CA ARG A 456 2.92 -3.94 -10.20
C ARG A 456 1.89 -2.83 -10.13
N ALA A 457 0.71 -3.07 -10.69
CA ALA A 457 -0.47 -2.24 -10.50
C ALA A 457 -1.56 -3.08 -9.81
N LYS A 458 -2.22 -2.53 -8.79
CA LYS A 458 -3.29 -3.23 -8.05
C LYS A 458 -4.36 -2.24 -7.64
N LYS A 459 -5.59 -2.71 -7.49
CA LYS A 459 -6.69 -1.92 -6.92
C LYS A 459 -7.12 -0.71 -7.74
N HIS A 460 -7.12 -0.84 -9.07
CA HIS A 460 -7.67 0.15 -9.99
C HIS A 460 -8.95 -0.39 -10.67
N PRO A 461 -9.87 0.49 -11.10
CA PRO A 461 -11.02 0.12 -11.93
C PRO A 461 -10.60 -0.70 -13.16
N GLU A 462 -11.48 -1.59 -13.62
CA GLU A 462 -11.22 -2.45 -14.78
C GLU A 462 -10.81 -1.64 -16.01
N ALA A 463 -11.51 -0.53 -16.30
CA ALA A 463 -11.20 0.36 -17.42
C ALA A 463 -9.75 0.89 -17.38
N ASP A 464 -9.32 1.37 -16.21
CA ASP A 464 -7.95 1.86 -16.01
C ASP A 464 -6.91 0.74 -16.17
N MET A 465 -7.25 -0.48 -15.75
CA MET A 465 -6.36 -1.62 -15.91
C MET A 465 -6.28 -2.10 -17.36
N LEU A 466 -7.37 -2.06 -18.12
CA LEU A 466 -7.37 -2.36 -19.56
C LEU A 466 -6.52 -1.35 -20.33
N ASP A 467 -6.58 -0.07 -19.96
CA ASP A 467 -5.71 0.97 -20.51
C ASP A 467 -4.23 0.71 -20.20
N LYS A 468 -3.92 0.25 -18.98
CA LYS A 468 -2.57 -0.19 -18.59
C LYS A 468 -2.12 -1.40 -19.42
N MET A 469 -3.00 -2.39 -19.65
CA MET A 469 -2.70 -3.55 -20.51
C MET A 469 -2.41 -3.16 -21.96
N TYR A 470 -3.17 -2.21 -22.50
CA TYR A 470 -2.94 -1.64 -23.82
C TYR A 470 -1.57 -0.97 -23.92
N MET A 471 -1.21 -0.14 -22.94
CA MET A 471 0.12 0.48 -22.86
C MET A 471 1.24 -0.57 -22.78
N LEU A 472 1.08 -1.63 -21.97
CA LEU A 472 2.04 -2.72 -21.88
C LEU A 472 2.25 -3.42 -23.22
N GLY A 473 1.19 -3.61 -24.01
CA GLY A 473 1.29 -4.11 -25.38
C GLY A 473 2.17 -3.23 -26.27
N GLY A 474 1.96 -1.92 -26.22
CA GLY A 474 2.82 -0.96 -26.92
C GLY A 474 4.27 -1.00 -26.45
N LEU A 475 4.50 -1.12 -25.13
CA LEU A 475 5.83 -1.21 -24.53
C LEU A 475 6.58 -2.47 -24.98
N ILE A 476 5.90 -3.61 -25.07
CA ILE A 476 6.46 -4.87 -25.58
C ILE A 476 6.92 -4.70 -27.04
N GLY A 477 6.11 -4.03 -27.87
CA GLY A 477 6.51 -3.70 -29.24
C GLY A 477 7.74 -2.79 -29.31
N TYR A 478 7.79 -1.76 -28.47
CA TYR A 478 8.84 -0.75 -28.48
C TYR A 478 10.19 -1.24 -27.95
N THR A 479 10.17 -2.12 -26.95
CA THR A 479 11.40 -2.55 -26.23
C THR A 479 12.32 -3.45 -27.05
N ARG A 480 11.85 -4.05 -28.15
CA ARG A 480 12.61 -5.03 -28.96
C ARG A 480 13.90 -4.48 -29.58
N GLN A 481 13.93 -3.20 -29.95
CA GLN A 481 15.09 -2.57 -30.61
C GLN A 481 15.78 -1.50 -29.77
N LEU A 482 15.29 -1.31 -28.55
CA LEU A 482 15.65 -0.16 -27.73
C LEU A 482 17.11 -0.22 -27.25
N ASP A 483 17.63 -1.42 -27.04
CA ASP A 483 19.04 -1.66 -26.67
C ASP A 483 20.05 -1.13 -27.69
N ALA A 484 19.70 -1.19 -28.98
CA ALA A 484 20.58 -0.74 -30.04
C ALA A 484 20.59 0.79 -30.20
N ARG A 485 19.55 1.47 -29.71
CA ARG A 485 19.31 2.91 -29.89
C ARG A 485 19.70 3.77 -28.68
N LEU A 486 19.90 3.17 -27.51
CA LEU A 486 20.30 3.87 -26.27
C LEU A 486 21.83 4.07 -26.15
N GLY A 487 22.38 5.03 -26.90
CA GLY A 487 23.80 5.38 -26.87
C GLY A 487 24.20 6.30 -25.70
N SER A 488 23.31 7.18 -25.28
CA SER A 488 23.54 8.22 -24.25
C SER A 488 22.39 8.32 -23.25
N ASP A 489 22.58 9.08 -22.16
CA ASP A 489 21.52 9.30 -21.16
C ASP A 489 20.41 10.25 -21.69
N ASP A 490 20.75 11.16 -22.61
CA ASP A 490 19.78 12.03 -23.31
C ASP A 490 18.85 11.24 -24.23
N ASP A 491 19.31 10.10 -24.78
CA ASP A 491 18.46 9.21 -25.59
C ASP A 491 17.31 8.62 -24.78
N GLY A 492 17.51 8.36 -23.48
CA GLY A 492 16.48 7.83 -22.60
C GLY A 492 15.28 8.77 -22.47
N ARG A 493 15.53 10.06 -22.23
CA ARG A 493 14.47 11.06 -22.09
C ARG A 493 13.71 11.27 -23.40
N ARG A 494 14.41 11.35 -24.52
CA ARG A 494 13.78 11.47 -25.84
C ARG A 494 12.88 10.27 -26.14
N HIS A 495 13.37 9.05 -25.91
CA HIS A 495 12.58 7.83 -26.14
C HIS A 495 11.40 7.69 -25.17
N PHE A 496 11.50 8.22 -23.95
CA PHE A 496 10.38 8.32 -23.01
C PHE A 496 9.29 9.23 -23.55
N GLU A 497 9.64 10.46 -23.93
CA GLU A 497 8.69 11.45 -24.45
C GLU A 497 8.03 10.96 -25.75
N GLU A 498 8.80 10.37 -26.66
CA GLU A 498 8.30 9.77 -27.90
C GLU A 498 7.28 8.65 -27.63
N PHE A 499 7.58 7.74 -26.69
CA PHE A 499 6.67 6.65 -26.33
C PHE A 499 5.36 7.18 -25.75
N VAL A 500 5.46 8.12 -24.80
CA VAL A 500 4.28 8.68 -24.11
C VAL A 500 3.39 9.44 -25.08
N GLN A 501 3.97 10.31 -25.93
CA GLN A 501 3.19 11.05 -26.94
C GLN A 501 2.45 10.10 -27.89
N ARG A 502 3.12 9.05 -28.35
CA ARG A 502 2.56 8.09 -29.30
C ARG A 502 1.45 7.24 -28.70
N ILE A 503 1.64 6.73 -27.47
CA ILE A 503 0.60 5.95 -26.78
C ILE A 503 -0.60 6.84 -26.43
N ASN A 504 -0.39 8.09 -26.00
CA ASN A 504 -1.49 9.01 -25.72
C ASN A 504 -2.29 9.34 -26.99
N ALA A 505 -1.64 9.63 -28.11
CA ALA A 505 -2.32 9.86 -29.39
C ALA A 505 -3.15 8.63 -29.83
N LEU A 506 -2.64 7.43 -29.61
CA LEU A 506 -3.35 6.18 -29.90
C LEU A 506 -4.53 5.94 -28.93
N ARG A 507 -4.43 6.41 -27.68
CA ARG A 507 -5.51 6.33 -26.68
C ARG A 507 -6.62 7.34 -26.97
N GLU A 508 -6.28 8.55 -27.37
CA GLU A 508 -7.23 9.59 -27.79
C GLU A 508 -8.01 9.16 -29.06
N ALA A 509 -7.39 8.43 -29.98
CA ALA A 509 -8.07 7.91 -31.17
C ALA A 509 -9.02 6.72 -30.89
N ARG A 510 -8.99 6.15 -29.68
CA ARG A 510 -9.81 5.01 -29.25
C ARG A 510 -11.07 5.44 -28.49
N GLN A 511 -11.01 6.60 -27.82
CA GLN A 511 -12.15 7.26 -27.17
C GLN A 511 -13.03 7.94 -28.22
#